data_AF-A0A0I9S804-F1
#
_entry.id   AF-A0A0I9S804-F1
#
_cell.length_a   1.000
_cell.length_b   1.000
_cell.length_c   1.000
_cell.angle_alpha   90.00
_cell.angle_beta   90.00
_cell.angle_gamma   90.00
#
_symmetry.space_group_name_H-M   'P 1'
#
loop_
_entity.id
_entity.type
_entity.pdbx_description
1 polymer ?
#
loop_
_entity_poly.entity_id
_entity_poly.type
_entity_poly.pdbx_seq_one_letter_code
_entity_poly.pdbx_strand_id
1 'polypeptide(L)'
;AGEAAFSVWGYVENTASHITIEVMCDSIAYCIPGSTLNNLYASSLGLANLGRQLMERQLLSLENWLISAGSPKAKERYLTLIKEHPELLQNVPLKHIASYLWITPQSLSRIRREMKM
;
A
#
# COMPACT_ATOMS: atom_id res chain seq x y z
N ALA A 1 13.36 1.04 -4.62
CA ALA A 1 12.99 2.48 -4.73
C ALA A 1 12.12 2.81 -3.52
N GLY A 2 12.14 4.06 -3.03
CA GLY A 2 11.22 4.46 -1.95
C GLY A 2 9.79 4.60 -2.47
N GLU A 3 8.80 4.28 -1.63
CA GLU A 3 7.38 4.49 -1.93
C GLU A 3 6.83 5.65 -1.09
N ALA A 4 5.85 6.36 -1.62
CA ALA A 4 5.12 7.39 -0.88
C ALA A 4 3.95 6.75 -0.14
N ALA A 5 3.77 7.12 1.12
CA ALA A 5 2.64 6.68 1.92
C ALA A 5 1.97 7.89 2.56
N PHE A 6 0.68 8.10 2.28
CA PHE A 6 -0.11 9.19 2.85
C PHE A 6 -1.60 8.84 2.81
N SER A 7 -2.38 9.42 3.73
CA SER A 7 -3.83 9.38 3.63
C SER A 7 -4.29 10.40 2.60
N VAL A 8 -5.16 9.98 1.68
CA VAL A 8 -5.76 10.88 0.68
C VAL A 8 -6.57 12.00 1.36
N TRP A 9 -7.27 11.71 2.46
CA TRP A 9 -8.04 12.71 3.22
C TRP A 9 -7.13 13.76 3.88
N GLY A 10 -6.02 13.32 4.47
CA GLY A 10 -5.02 14.24 5.01
C GLY A 10 -4.32 15.05 3.92
N TYR A 11 -4.09 14.46 2.74
CA TYR A 11 -3.41 15.11 1.63
C TYR A 11 -4.28 16.14 0.89
N VAL A 12 -5.52 15.78 0.55
CA VAL A 12 -6.43 16.61 -0.28
C VAL A 12 -7.22 17.59 0.57
N GLU A 13 -7.89 17.09 1.63
CA GLU A 13 -8.84 17.87 2.42
C GLU A 13 -8.19 18.49 3.67
N ASN A 14 -6.93 18.12 3.98
CA ASN A 14 -6.25 18.52 5.21
C ASN A 14 -7.08 18.18 6.47
N THR A 15 -7.77 17.03 6.44
CA THR A 15 -8.61 16.53 7.53
C THR A 15 -7.98 15.33 8.22
N ALA A 16 -8.54 14.95 9.38
CA ALA A 16 -8.09 13.77 10.11
C ALA A 16 -8.18 12.51 9.24
N SER A 17 -7.12 11.72 9.22
CA SER A 17 -7.05 10.50 8.42
C SER A 17 -8.00 9.43 8.98
N HIS A 18 -8.76 8.76 8.11
CA HIS A 18 -9.55 7.58 8.48
C HIS A 18 -8.72 6.29 8.63
N ILE A 19 -7.43 6.36 8.31
CA ILE A 19 -6.50 5.24 8.37
C ILE A 19 -5.29 5.64 9.21
N THR A 20 -4.66 4.63 9.80
CA THR A 20 -3.33 4.75 10.41
C THR A 20 -2.33 4.05 9.51
N ILE A 21 -1.13 4.62 9.38
CA ILE A 21 -0.02 4.02 8.65
C ILE A 21 1.02 3.59 9.68
N GLU A 22 1.38 2.32 9.66
CA GLU A 22 2.32 1.71 10.59
C GLU A 22 3.43 1.00 9.82
N VAL A 23 4.66 1.12 10.32
CA VAL A 23 5.81 0.40 9.76
C VAL A 23 5.86 -1.02 10.32
N MET A 24 5.99 -2.01 9.45
CA MET A 24 5.99 -3.43 9.84
C MET A 24 7.37 -3.98 10.18
N CYS A 25 8.42 -3.23 9.84
CA CYS A 25 9.82 -3.56 10.07
C CYS A 25 10.64 -2.28 10.30
N ASP A 26 11.88 -2.43 10.77
CA ASP A 26 12.81 -1.30 10.93
C ASP A 26 12.93 -0.49 9.64
N SER A 27 12.53 0.77 9.71
CA SER A 27 12.32 1.62 8.54
C SER A 27 12.78 3.04 8.79
N ILE A 28 13.15 3.75 7.72
CA ILE A 28 13.43 5.19 7.74
C ILE A 28 12.39 5.88 6.85
N ALA A 29 11.67 6.85 7.42
CA ALA A 29 10.70 7.66 6.70
C ALA A 29 11.18 9.11 6.59
N TYR A 30 10.97 9.70 5.42
CA TYR A 30 11.14 11.14 5.19
C TYR A 30 9.76 11.78 5.12
N CYS A 31 9.54 12.81 5.94
CA CYS A 31 8.25 13.48 6.06
C CYS A 31 8.35 14.92 5.57
N ILE A 32 7.32 15.38 4.85
CA ILE A 32 7.16 16.77 4.44
C ILE A 32 5.79 17.29 4.89
N PRO A 33 5.71 18.45 5.57
CA PRO A 33 4.42 19.06 5.88
C PRO A 33 3.64 19.41 4.61
N GLY A 34 2.32 19.21 4.63
CA GLY A 34 1.46 19.52 3.47
C GLY A 34 1.58 20.96 3.00
N SER A 35 1.71 21.92 3.93
CA SER A 35 1.93 23.34 3.62
C SER A 35 3.24 23.57 2.85
N THR A 36 4.33 22.93 3.28
CA THR A 36 5.63 23.01 2.58
C THR A 36 5.53 22.39 1.19
N LEU A 37 4.88 21.23 1.07
CA LEU A 37 4.70 20.55 -0.22
C LEU A 37 3.87 21.40 -1.20
N ASN A 38 2.81 22.05 -0.72
CA ASN A 38 1.99 22.96 -1.54
C ASN A 38 2.78 24.18 -2.02
N ASN A 39 3.62 24.76 -1.16
CA ASN A 39 4.51 25.85 -1.56
C ASN A 39 5.52 25.40 -2.63
N LEU A 40 6.04 24.17 -2.52
CA LEU A 40 6.93 23.59 -3.53
C LEU A 40 6.22 23.44 -4.87
N TYR A 41 4.99 22.93 -4.90
CA TYR A 41 4.20 22.83 -6.12
C TYR A 41 3.91 24.20 -6.74
N ALA A 42 3.60 25.21 -5.93
CA ALA A 42 3.37 26.58 -6.40
C ALA A 42 4.65 27.25 -6.97
N SER A 43 5.83 26.86 -6.46
CA SER A 43 7.11 27.45 -6.86
C SER A 43 7.67 26.94 -8.19
N SER A 44 7.23 25.76 -8.66
CA SER A 44 7.81 25.12 -9.84
C SER A 44 6.82 24.21 -10.56
N LEU A 45 6.62 24.44 -11.86
CA LEU A 45 5.83 23.58 -12.73
C LEU A 45 6.38 22.14 -12.77
N GLY A 46 7.71 21.97 -12.66
CA GLY A 46 8.33 20.65 -12.60
C GLY A 46 7.92 19.88 -11.34
N LEU A 47 7.89 20.55 -10.19
CA LEU A 47 7.46 19.95 -8.93
C LEU A 47 5.96 19.66 -8.93
N ALA A 48 5.14 20.57 -9.46
CA ALA A 48 3.70 20.32 -9.62
C ALA A 48 3.42 19.10 -10.51
N ASN A 49 4.15 18.95 -11.63
CA ASN A 49 4.05 17.79 -12.49
C ASN A 49 4.51 16.50 -11.82
N LEU A 50 5.56 16.54 -11.00
CA LEU A 50 5.98 15.41 -10.19
C LEU A 50 4.87 14.98 -9.22
N GLY A 51 4.22 15.93 -8.55
CA GLY A 51 3.08 15.67 -7.67
C GLY A 51 1.91 15.01 -8.41
N ARG A 52 1.58 15.51 -9.61
CA ARG A 52 0.56 14.90 -10.49
C ARG A 52 0.91 13.45 -10.84
N GLN A 53 2.14 13.19 -11.29
CA GLN A 53 2.59 11.85 -11.66
C GLN A 53 2.60 10.90 -10.45
N LEU A 54 2.92 11.39 -9.26
CA LEU A 54 2.85 10.62 -8.02
C LEU A 54 1.41 10.17 -7.74
N MET A 55 0.45 11.09 -7.86
CA MET A 55 -0.96 10.79 -7.65
C MET A 55 -1.51 9.81 -8.70
N GLU A 56 -1.11 9.96 -9.98
CA GLU A 56 -1.49 9.02 -11.05
C GLU A 56 -1.01 7.60 -10.76
N ARG A 57 0.25 7.45 -10.30
CA ARG A 57 0.77 6.14 -9.89
C ARG A 57 0.00 5.57 -8.71
N GLN A 58 -0.32 6.39 -7.71
CA GLN A 58 -1.10 5.95 -6.55
C GLN A 58 -2.50 5.48 -6.96
N LEU A 59 -3.13 6.15 -7.92
CA LEU A 59 -4.44 5.79 -8.43
C LEU A 59 -4.41 4.44 -9.19
N LEU A 60 -3.41 4.23 -10.04
CA LEU A 60 -3.20 2.94 -10.72
C LEU A 60 -2.98 1.80 -9.73
N SER A 61 -2.18 2.02 -8.69
CA SER A 61 -1.98 1.02 -7.62
C SER A 61 -3.27 0.71 -6.87
N LEU A 62 -4.09 1.72 -6.59
CA LEU A 62 -5.39 1.54 -5.93
C LEU A 62 -6.37 0.76 -6.82
N GLU A 63 -6.42 1.04 -8.12
CA GLU A 63 -7.25 0.30 -9.07
C GLU A 63 -6.84 -1.18 -9.16
N ASN A 64 -5.54 -1.46 -9.31
CA ASN A 64 -5.02 -2.83 -9.30
C ASN A 64 -5.35 -3.55 -8.01
N TRP A 65 -5.22 -2.86 -6.86
CA TRP A 65 -5.59 -3.39 -5.56
C TRP A 65 -7.08 -3.76 -5.48
N LEU A 66 -7.97 -2.87 -5.94
CA LEU A 66 -9.41 -3.12 -5.96
C LEU A 66 -9.79 -4.33 -6.82
N ILE A 67 -9.17 -4.45 -8.00
CA ILE A 67 -9.38 -5.59 -8.90
C ILE A 67 -8.92 -6.90 -8.24
N SER A 68 -7.72 -6.89 -7.63
CA SER A 68 -7.16 -8.05 -6.93
C SER A 68 -7.99 -8.46 -5.71
N ALA A 69 -8.45 -7.49 -4.92
CA ALA A 69 -9.31 -7.70 -3.77
C ALA A 69 -10.67 -8.29 -4.17
N GLY A 70 -11.17 -7.98 -5.36
CA GLY A 70 -12.42 -8.50 -5.91
C GLY A 70 -12.41 -9.97 -6.31
N SER A 71 -11.25 -10.65 -6.37
CA SER A 71 -11.22 -12.09 -6.68
C SER A 71 -11.95 -12.89 -5.60
N PRO A 72 -12.88 -13.80 -5.96
CA PRO A 72 -13.67 -14.54 -4.98
C PRO A 72 -12.83 -15.58 -4.21
N LYS A 73 -11.72 -16.07 -4.77
CA LYS A 73 -10.94 -17.16 -4.16
C LYS A 73 -9.72 -16.63 -3.42
N ALA A 74 -9.66 -16.92 -2.12
CA ALA A 74 -8.52 -16.57 -1.26
C ALA A 74 -7.16 -17.04 -1.77
N LYS A 75 -7.11 -18.21 -2.41
CA LYS A 75 -5.88 -18.76 -3.00
C LYS A 75 -5.38 -17.90 -4.17
N GLU A 76 -6.29 -17.43 -5.02
CA GLU A 76 -5.94 -16.57 -6.15
C GLU A 76 -5.43 -15.22 -5.64
N ARG A 77 -6.11 -14.60 -4.65
CA ARG A 77 -5.62 -13.37 -3.99
C ARG A 77 -4.22 -13.54 -3.39
N TYR A 78 -3.97 -14.66 -2.70
CA TYR A 78 -2.65 -14.95 -2.13
C TYR A 78 -1.58 -15.09 -3.21
N LEU A 79 -1.86 -15.84 -4.29
CA LEU A 79 -0.92 -16.03 -5.39
C LEU A 79 -0.58 -14.73 -6.11
N THR A 80 -1.57 -13.86 -6.32
CA THR A 80 -1.34 -12.51 -6.87
C THR A 80 -0.44 -11.70 -5.95
N LEU A 81 -0.73 -11.68 -4.64
CA LEU A 81 0.05 -10.93 -3.65
C LEU A 81 1.53 -11.34 -3.65
N ILE A 82 1.84 -12.64 -3.61
CA ILE A 82 3.24 -13.10 -3.55
C ILE A 82 3.97 -12.94 -4.89
N LYS A 83 3.23 -12.84 -6.00
CA LYS A 83 3.80 -12.60 -7.33
C LYS A 83 4.17 -11.13 -7.50
N GLU A 84 3.32 -10.22 -7.01
CA GLU A 84 3.52 -8.77 -7.09
C GLU A 84 4.50 -8.27 -6.03
N HIS A 85 4.41 -8.82 -4.82
CA HIS A 85 5.15 -8.37 -3.63
C HIS A 85 5.75 -9.55 -2.84
N PRO A 86 6.69 -10.31 -3.42
CA PRO A 86 7.31 -11.46 -2.77
C PRO A 86 8.01 -11.11 -1.44
N GLU A 87 8.50 -9.88 -1.29
CA GLU A 87 9.17 -9.35 -0.10
C GLU A 87 8.29 -9.34 1.15
N LEU A 88 6.97 -9.27 1.01
CA LEU A 88 6.05 -9.22 2.15
C LEU A 88 6.10 -10.52 2.97
N LEU A 89 6.44 -11.65 2.35
CA LEU A 89 6.57 -12.93 3.06
C LEU A 89 7.70 -12.92 4.09
N GLN A 90 8.71 -12.07 3.92
CA GLN A 90 9.86 -11.97 4.82
C GLN A 90 9.67 -10.87 5.86
N ASN A 91 9.05 -9.76 5.46
CA ASN A 91 9.01 -8.53 6.26
C ASN A 91 7.70 -8.34 7.04
N VAL A 92 6.62 -9.04 6.67
CA VAL A 92 5.30 -8.83 7.26
C VAL A 92 4.82 -10.08 8.00
N PRO A 93 4.41 -9.96 9.28
CA PRO A 93 3.84 -11.09 10.01
C PRO A 93 2.60 -11.66 9.32
N LEU A 94 2.50 -12.99 9.25
CA LEU A 94 1.43 -13.71 8.53
C LEU A 94 0.01 -13.33 8.94
N LYS A 95 -0.19 -12.87 10.19
CA LYS A 95 -1.49 -12.38 10.66
C LYS A 95 -1.99 -11.16 9.87
N HIS A 96 -1.09 -10.25 9.48
CA HIS A 96 -1.44 -9.07 8.69
C HIS A 96 -1.69 -9.44 7.23
N ILE A 97 -0.90 -10.37 6.68
CA ILE A 97 -1.13 -10.92 5.34
C ILE A 97 -2.51 -11.61 5.27
N ALA A 98 -2.88 -12.40 6.28
CA ALA A 98 -4.18 -13.05 6.34
C ALA A 98 -5.33 -12.02 6.39
N SER A 99 -5.19 -10.99 7.24
CA SER A 99 -6.16 -9.90 7.34
C SER A 99 -6.31 -9.15 6.00
N TYR A 100 -5.21 -8.82 5.33
CA TYR A 100 -5.20 -8.15 4.03
C TYR A 100 -5.92 -8.97 2.95
N LEU A 101 -5.76 -10.29 2.98
CA LEU A 101 -6.41 -11.22 2.06
C LEU A 101 -7.85 -11.57 2.44
N TRP A 102 -8.41 -10.96 3.48
CA TRP A 102 -9.74 -11.24 4.00
C TRP A 102 -9.95 -12.71 4.37
N ILE A 103 -8.96 -13.31 5.03
CA ILE A 103 -9.01 -14.69 5.51
C ILE A 103 -8.44 -14.83 6.92
N THR A 104 -8.75 -15.95 7.57
CA THR A 104 -8.15 -16.27 8.86
C THR A 104 -6.68 -16.72 8.70
N PRO A 105 -5.82 -16.53 9.71
CA PRO A 105 -4.46 -17.07 9.71
C PRO A 105 -4.42 -18.60 9.50
N GLN A 106 -5.42 -19.35 10.00
CA GLN A 106 -5.50 -20.80 9.75
C GLN A 106 -5.75 -21.10 8.26
N SER A 107 -6.64 -20.32 7.62
CA SER A 107 -6.94 -20.46 6.19
C SER A 107 -5.70 -20.19 5.33
N LEU A 108 -4.95 -19.13 5.67
CA LEU A 108 -3.67 -18.82 5.01
C LEU A 108 -2.65 -19.95 5.19
N SER A 109 -2.54 -20.48 6.41
CA SER A 109 -1.62 -21.59 6.72
C SER A 109 -1.97 -22.85 5.92
N ARG A 110 -3.26 -23.14 5.73
CA ARG A 110 -3.73 -24.25 4.89
C ARG A 110 -3.35 -24.06 3.43
N ILE A 111 -3.59 -22.86 2.88
CA ILE A 111 -3.23 -22.52 1.49
C ILE A 111 -1.73 -22.73 1.24
N ARG A 112 -0.87 -22.23 2.14
CA ARG A 112 0.58 -22.41 2.03
C ARG A 112 1.01 -23.88 2.05
N ARG A 113 0.44 -24.68 2.95
CA ARG A 113 0.72 -26.13 3.03
C ARG A 113 0.33 -26.86 1.76
N GLU A 114 -0.84 -26.56 1.19
CA GLU A 114 -1.30 -27.16 -0.08
C GLU A 114 -0.36 -26.83 -1.26
N MET A 115 0.35 -25.70 -1.18
CA MET A 115 1.33 -25.27 -2.19
C MET A 115 2.77 -25.69 -1.86
N LYS A 116 2.99 -26.42 -0.77
CA LYS A 116 4.32 -26.83 -0.27
C LYS A 116 5.25 -25.63 0.03
N MET A 117 4.69 -24.54 0.57
CA MET A 117 5.39 -23.34 1.06
C MET A 117 5.41 -23.25 2.59
#